data_AF-A0A9E4XI10-F1
#
_entry.id   AF-A0A9E4XI10-F1
#
_cell.length_a   1.000
_cell.length_b   1.000
_cell.length_c   1.000
_cell.angle_alpha   90.00
_cell.angle_beta   90.00
_cell.angle_gamma   90.00
#
_symmetry.space_group_name_H-M   'P 1'
#
loop_
_entity.id
_entity.type
_entity.pdbx_description
1 polymer ?
#
loop_
_entity_poly.entity_id
_entity_poly.type
_entity_poly.pdbx_seq_one_letter_code
_entity_poly.pdbx_strand_id
1 'polypeptide(L)'
;MSPTLQSDDVLLVGRLRGRNPVLRRGDIVVVDASGSSEGFRYYVKRVVGMPCERVTLRDGLLMINEEHFREPYLNGLPACAVAESGSWQLGNEEYFVMGDNRTDSADSRAYGPVTAILARVSRTIWPPRRWRRF
;
A
#
# COMPACT_ATOMS: atom_id res chain seq x y z
N MET A 1 -0.97 9.43 -0.49
CA MET A 1 -1.10 8.59 -1.70
C MET A 1 -1.00 9.40 -3.00
N SER A 2 -0.45 10.62 -2.97
CA SER A 2 -0.22 11.44 -4.17
C SER A 2 0.80 10.74 -5.09
N PRO A 3 0.65 10.81 -6.43
CA PRO A 3 -0.40 11.52 -7.18
C PRO A 3 -1.70 10.72 -7.36
N THR A 4 -1.72 9.43 -7.03
CA THR A 4 -2.85 8.53 -7.29
C THR A 4 -4.13 8.94 -6.57
N LEU A 5 -4.01 9.31 -5.30
CA LEU A 5 -5.09 9.88 -4.48
C LEU A 5 -4.59 11.17 -3.85
N GLN A 6 -5.41 12.21 -3.92
CA GLN A 6 -5.12 13.53 -3.38
C GLN A 6 -5.90 13.78 -2.10
N SER A 7 -5.47 14.79 -1.34
CA SER A 7 -6.28 15.30 -0.23
C SER A 7 -7.68 15.68 -0.72
N ASP A 8 -8.67 15.45 0.15
CA ASP A 8 -10.10 15.70 -0.10
C ASP A 8 -10.75 14.78 -1.14
N ASP A 9 -10.07 13.73 -1.61
CA ASP A 9 -10.71 12.69 -2.40
C ASP A 9 -11.71 11.88 -1.55
N VAL A 10 -12.94 11.75 -2.05
CA VAL A 10 -13.94 10.84 -1.47
C VAL A 10 -13.87 9.52 -2.21
N LEU A 11 -13.66 8.44 -1.45
CA LEU A 11 -13.41 7.11 -1.97
C LEU A 11 -14.64 6.21 -1.80
N LEU A 12 -14.99 5.48 -2.86
CA LEU A 12 -15.92 4.37 -2.77
C LEU A 12 -15.14 3.09 -2.41
N VAL A 13 -15.42 2.56 -1.23
CA VAL A 13 -14.75 1.38 -0.69
C VAL A 13 -15.68 0.19 -0.56
N GLY A 14 -15.17 -1.01 -0.88
CA GLY A 14 -15.84 -2.28 -0.63
C GLY A 14 -15.27 -2.92 0.63
N ARG A 15 -16.09 -3.09 1.67
CA ARG A 15 -15.66 -3.74 2.91
C ARG A 15 -15.32 -5.20 2.63
N LEU A 16 -14.13 -5.62 3.06
CA LEU A 16 -13.69 -7.00 2.97
C LEU A 16 -14.35 -7.79 4.10
N ARG A 17 -14.92 -8.95 3.76
CA ARG A 17 -15.57 -9.86 4.71
C ARG A 17 -14.96 -11.25 4.56
N GLY A 18 -14.81 -11.95 5.68
CA GLY A 18 -14.23 -13.30 5.73
C GLY A 18 -12.73 -13.29 6.08
N ARG A 19 -12.17 -14.49 6.31
CA ARG A 19 -10.76 -14.67 6.71
C ARG A 19 -9.77 -14.45 5.57
N ASN A 20 -10.19 -14.64 4.31
CA ASN A 20 -9.30 -14.53 3.15
C ASN A 20 -9.94 -13.65 2.07
N PRO A 21 -9.87 -12.32 2.21
CA PRO A 21 -10.37 -11.44 1.16
C PRO A 21 -9.54 -11.60 -0.11
N VAL A 22 -10.22 -11.61 -1.26
CA VAL A 22 -9.54 -11.64 -2.58
C VAL A 22 -8.91 -10.27 -2.81
N LEU A 23 -7.71 -10.08 -2.28
CA LEU A 23 -6.83 -8.96 -2.56
C LEU A 23 -5.82 -9.35 -3.61
N ARG A 24 -5.41 -8.36 -4.40
CA ARG A 24 -4.37 -8.50 -5.41
C ARG A 24 -3.28 -7.47 -5.15
N ARG A 25 -2.07 -7.80 -5.55
CA ARG A 25 -0.98 -6.83 -5.57
C ARG A 25 -1.40 -5.63 -6.43
N GLY A 26 -1.14 -4.44 -5.93
CA GLY A 26 -1.55 -3.19 -6.54
C GLY A 26 -2.93 -2.70 -6.10
N ASP A 27 -3.74 -3.48 -5.37
CA ASP A 27 -4.98 -2.97 -4.80
C ASP A 27 -4.71 -1.83 -3.81
N ILE A 28 -5.56 -0.81 -3.84
CA ILE A 28 -5.55 0.25 -2.82
C ILE A 28 -6.51 -0.17 -1.71
N VAL A 29 -6.04 -0.12 -0.47
CA VAL A 29 -6.74 -0.67 0.68
C VAL A 29 -6.79 0.31 1.84
N VAL A 30 -7.82 0.15 2.67
CA VAL A 30 -7.95 0.79 3.97
C VAL A 30 -7.43 -0.17 5.02
N VAL A 31 -6.36 0.23 5.71
CA VAL A 31 -5.72 -0.52 6.79
C VAL A 31 -6.17 0.05 8.11
N ASP A 32 -6.50 -0.82 9.06
CA ASP A 32 -6.75 -0.43 10.44
C ASP A 32 -5.43 -0.09 11.14
N ALA A 33 -5.30 1.14 11.61
CA ALA A 33 -4.14 1.62 12.32
C ALA A 33 -4.48 2.10 13.73
N SER A 34 -5.61 1.63 14.30
CA SER A 34 -6.08 1.98 15.64
C SER A 34 -5.07 1.69 16.76
N GLY A 35 -4.07 0.84 16.52
CA GLY A 35 -2.99 0.54 17.46
C GLY A 35 -1.68 1.31 17.20
N SER A 36 -1.64 2.18 16.18
CA SER A 36 -0.45 2.98 15.86
C SER A 36 -0.36 4.24 16.74
N SER A 37 0.86 4.63 17.11
CA SER A 37 1.14 5.85 17.89
C SER A 37 0.85 7.15 17.15
N GLU A 38 0.56 7.07 15.86
CA GLU A 38 0.40 8.19 14.92
C GLU A 38 -1.03 8.78 14.92
N GLY A 39 -1.92 8.30 15.80
CA GLY A 39 -3.22 8.93 16.10
C GLY A 39 -4.31 8.79 15.04
N PHE A 40 -4.00 8.30 13.83
CA PHE A 40 -5.00 8.04 12.79
C PHE A 40 -5.55 6.62 12.90
N ARG A 41 -6.89 6.51 12.87
CA ARG A 41 -7.58 5.22 12.95
C ARG A 41 -7.43 4.37 11.68
N TYR A 42 -7.33 5.02 10.52
CA TYR A 42 -7.33 4.34 9.22
C TYR A 42 -6.30 4.95 8.27
N TYR A 43 -5.55 4.11 7.58
CA TYR A 43 -4.67 4.53 6.50
C TYR A 43 -5.12 3.99 5.15
N VAL A 44 -4.94 4.78 4.10
CA VAL A 44 -5.10 4.32 2.71
C VAL A 44 -3.73 4.09 2.11
N LYS A 45 -3.44 2.84 1.75
CA LYS A 45 -2.15 2.41 1.17
C LYS A 45 -2.37 1.47 0.00
N ARG A 46 -1.33 1.20 -0.77
CA ARG A 46 -1.35 0.19 -1.83
C ARG A 46 -0.72 -1.11 -1.34
N VAL A 47 -1.32 -2.24 -1.67
CA VAL A 47 -0.74 -3.57 -1.45
C VAL A 47 0.44 -3.74 -2.40
N VAL A 48 1.62 -3.92 -1.83
CA VAL A 48 2.87 -4.12 -2.54
C VAL A 48 3.39 -5.54 -2.39
N GLY A 49 3.24 -6.15 -1.22
CA GLY A 49 3.61 -7.55 -0.94
C GLY A 49 2.39 -8.39 -0.55
N MET A 50 2.33 -9.61 -1.06
CA MET A 50 1.28 -10.59 -0.77
C MET A 50 1.76 -11.61 0.28
N PRO A 51 0.83 -12.34 0.94
CA PRO A 51 1.21 -13.37 1.89
C PRO A 51 2.24 -14.37 1.38
N CYS A 52 3.10 -14.82 2.29
CA CYS A 52 4.22 -15.75 2.03
C CYS A 52 5.34 -15.21 1.14
N GLU A 53 5.28 -13.95 0.70
CA GLU A 53 6.33 -13.38 -0.16
C GLU A 53 7.46 -12.74 0.64
N ARG A 54 8.62 -12.63 0.00
CA ARG A 54 9.71 -11.78 0.45
C ARG A 54 9.66 -10.45 -0.26
N VAL A 55 9.52 -9.37 0.49
CA VAL A 55 9.60 -8.00 -0.02
C VAL A 55 10.97 -7.45 0.32
N THR A 56 11.69 -6.94 -0.67
CA THR A 56 12.99 -6.31 -0.45
C THR A 56 13.03 -4.95 -1.14
N LEU A 57 13.48 -3.94 -0.40
CA LEU A 57 13.81 -2.62 -0.92
C LEU A 57 15.33 -2.49 -0.93
N ARG A 58 15.88 -2.11 -2.08
CA ARG A 58 17.33 -1.93 -2.25
C ARG A 58 17.61 -1.02 -3.43
N ASP A 59 18.53 -0.06 -3.26
CA ASP A 59 18.99 0.83 -4.33
C ASP A 59 17.84 1.58 -5.04
N GLY A 60 16.79 1.94 -4.30
CA GLY A 60 15.59 2.58 -4.84
C GLY A 60 14.65 1.64 -5.61
N LEU A 61 14.92 0.33 -5.61
CA LEU A 61 14.11 -0.68 -6.29
C LEU A 61 13.31 -1.51 -5.30
N LEU A 62 12.12 -1.93 -5.74
CA LEU A 62 11.32 -2.93 -5.09
C LEU A 62 11.56 -4.29 -5.74
N MET A 63 11.78 -5.30 -4.92
CA MET A 63 11.90 -6.69 -5.32
C MET A 63 10.89 -7.53 -4.56
N ILE A 64 10.23 -8.45 -5.27
CA ILE A 64 9.32 -9.43 -4.71
C ILE A 64 9.88 -10.81 -5.03
N ASN A 65 10.15 -11.61 -4.00
CA ASN A 65 10.81 -12.91 -4.14
C ASN A 65 12.09 -12.81 -4.98
N GLU A 66 12.90 -11.79 -4.72
CA GLU A 66 14.18 -11.50 -5.39
C GLU A 66 14.07 -11.01 -6.85
N GLU A 67 12.85 -10.94 -7.40
CA GLU A 67 12.62 -10.39 -8.73
C GLU A 67 12.23 -8.91 -8.67
N HIS A 68 12.82 -8.10 -9.56
CA HIS A 68 12.47 -6.69 -9.66
C HIS A 68 10.98 -6.52 -10.03
N PHE A 69 10.23 -5.85 -9.16
CA PHE A 69 8.83 -5.54 -9.41
C PHE A 69 8.69 -4.11 -9.92
N ARG A 70 8.18 -3.97 -11.15
CA ARG A 70 7.90 -2.65 -11.73
C ARG A 70 6.65 -2.06 -11.10
N GLU A 71 6.72 -0.77 -10.80
CA GLU A 71 5.64 -0.02 -10.18
C GLU A 71 5.12 1.08 -11.13
N PRO A 72 4.27 0.76 -12.12
CA PRO A 72 3.84 1.72 -13.14
C PRO A 72 3.18 2.98 -12.56
N TYR A 73 2.53 2.87 -11.40
CA TYR A 73 1.88 3.99 -10.69
C TYR A 73 2.87 5.02 -10.13
N LEU A 74 4.17 4.72 -10.07
CA LEU A 74 5.19 5.68 -9.66
C LEU A 74 5.73 6.52 -10.83
N ASN A 75 5.33 6.26 -12.08
CA ASN A 75 5.79 6.99 -13.27
C ASN A 75 7.33 7.12 -13.38
N GLY A 76 8.05 6.06 -13.00
CA GLY A 76 9.51 6.02 -13.05
C GLY A 76 10.22 6.59 -11.81
N LEU A 77 9.47 7.07 -10.81
CA LEU A 77 10.05 7.41 -9.50
C LEU A 77 10.51 6.15 -8.75
N PRO A 78 11.55 6.26 -7.90
CA PRO A 78 12.08 5.12 -7.16
C PRO A 78 11.10 4.62 -6.10
N ALA A 79 11.22 3.35 -5.77
CA ALA A 79 10.39 2.67 -4.78
C ALA A 79 10.69 3.10 -3.34
N CYS A 80 11.91 3.55 -3.07
CA CYS A 80 12.37 4.03 -1.77
C CYS A 80 13.51 5.02 -1.99
N ALA A 81 13.99 5.68 -0.92
CA ALA A 81 15.24 6.43 -1.04
C ALA A 81 16.39 5.46 -1.37
N VAL A 82 17.40 5.89 -2.14
CA VAL A 82 18.52 5.00 -2.53
C VAL A 82 19.29 4.47 -1.32
N ALA A 83 19.43 5.29 -0.28
CA ALA A 83 20.06 4.90 0.98
C ALA A 83 19.17 4.01 1.87
N GLU A 84 17.88 3.89 1.54
CA GLU A 84 16.93 3.05 2.26
C GLU A 84 17.05 1.61 1.75
N SER A 85 17.15 0.66 2.67
CA SER A 85 17.18 -0.76 2.34
C SER A 85 16.53 -1.57 3.45
N GLY A 86 15.85 -2.64 3.08
CA GLY A 86 15.18 -3.53 4.02
C GLY A 86 14.65 -4.79 3.34
N SER A 87 14.48 -5.86 4.11
CA SER A 87 13.89 -7.11 3.64
C SER A 87 12.92 -7.65 4.68
N TRP A 88 11.73 -8.01 4.22
CA TRP A 88 10.64 -8.51 5.05
C TRP A 88 10.14 -9.83 4.47
N GLN A 89 10.17 -10.89 5.27
CA GLN A 89 9.51 -12.14 4.96
C GLN A 89 8.09 -12.07 5.52
N LEU A 90 7.09 -12.14 4.64
CA LEU A 90 5.69 -12.07 5.02
C LEU A 90 5.17 -13.44 5.45
N GLY A 91 4.35 -13.45 6.50
CA GLY A 91 3.55 -14.61 6.91
C GLY A 91 2.33 -14.87 6.02
N ASN A 92 1.54 -15.88 6.40
CA ASN A 92 0.40 -16.38 5.60
C ASN A 92 -0.80 -15.43 5.52
N GLU A 93 -0.87 -14.43 6.41
CA GLU A 93 -1.96 -13.44 6.45
C GLU A 93 -1.40 -11.99 6.43
N GLU A 94 -0.11 -11.85 6.17
CA GLU A 94 0.57 -10.56 6.18
C GLU A 94 0.68 -9.97 4.79
N TYR A 95 0.42 -8.68 4.70
CA TYR A 95 0.58 -7.89 3.50
C TYR A 95 1.61 -6.80 3.75
N PHE A 96 2.41 -6.48 2.74
CA PHE A 96 3.26 -5.29 2.78
C PHE A 96 2.56 -4.17 2.03
N VAL A 97 2.33 -3.03 2.70
CA VAL A 97 1.61 -1.91 2.09
C VAL A 97 2.49 -0.67 2.04
N MET A 98 2.40 0.08 0.95
CA MET A 98 3.19 1.29 0.75
C MET A 98 2.33 2.44 0.25
N GLY A 99 2.74 3.67 0.58
CA GLY A 99 2.16 4.85 -0.03
C GLY A 99 2.72 5.10 -1.42
N ASP A 100 1.89 5.56 -2.36
CA ASP A 100 2.38 6.00 -3.67
C ASP A 100 3.25 7.27 -3.56
N ASN A 101 3.05 8.08 -2.51
CA ASN A 101 3.94 9.19 -2.17
C ASN A 101 5.13 8.66 -1.35
N ARG A 102 6.15 8.11 -2.02
CA ARG A 102 7.21 7.33 -1.37
C ARG A 102 8.06 8.09 -0.36
N THR A 103 8.22 9.39 -0.54
CA THR A 103 9.05 10.24 0.32
C THR A 103 8.34 10.71 1.59
N ASP A 104 7.01 10.61 1.64
CA ASP A 104 6.18 11.23 2.69
C ASP A 104 5.02 10.30 3.05
N SER A 105 5.35 9.04 3.34
CA SER A 105 4.38 8.04 3.71
C SER A 105 4.92 7.18 4.84
N ALA A 106 4.31 7.32 6.02
CA ALA A 106 4.39 6.31 7.06
C ALA A 106 3.64 5.06 6.59
N ASP A 107 4.37 4.01 6.23
CA ASP A 107 3.83 2.75 5.71
C ASP A 107 4.65 1.53 6.20
N SER A 108 4.48 0.35 5.59
CA SER A 108 5.10 -0.88 6.08
C SER A 108 6.63 -0.84 6.15
N ARG A 109 7.28 0.13 5.49
CA ARG A 109 8.72 0.39 5.69
C ARG A 109 9.06 0.79 7.13
N ALA A 110 8.19 1.56 7.77
CA ALA A 110 8.39 2.09 9.12
C ALA A 110 7.85 1.15 10.21
N TYR A 111 6.65 0.57 10.00
CA TYR A 111 5.97 -0.23 11.03
C TYR A 111 5.87 -1.73 10.71
N GLY A 112 6.37 -2.17 9.55
CA GLY A 112 6.35 -3.57 9.14
C GLY A 112 5.07 -4.03 8.42
N PRO A 113 4.96 -5.34 8.14
CA PRO A 113 3.79 -5.93 7.50
C PRO A 113 2.50 -5.75 8.31
N VAL A 114 1.35 -5.84 7.64
CA VAL A 114 0.02 -5.66 8.24
C VAL A 114 -0.89 -6.84 7.95
N THR A 115 -1.73 -7.19 8.92
CA THR A 115 -2.78 -8.21 8.79
C THR A 115 -4.19 -7.59 8.74
N ALA A 116 -4.37 -6.40 9.32
CA ALA A 116 -5.67 -5.76 9.50
C ALA A 116 -6.10 -4.89 8.30
N ILE A 117 -6.53 -5.53 7.20
CA ILE A 117 -7.10 -4.84 6.03
C ILE A 117 -8.63 -4.85 6.09
N LEU A 118 -9.25 -3.67 6.11
CA LEU A 118 -10.69 -3.51 6.31
C LEU A 118 -11.49 -3.44 5.01
N ALA A 119 -10.96 -2.75 4.01
CA ALA A 119 -11.68 -2.46 2.78
C ALA A 119 -10.73 -2.28 1.60
N ARG A 120 -11.25 -2.54 0.40
CA ARG A 120 -10.58 -2.23 -0.87
C ARG A 120 -11.21 -0.98 -1.49
N VAL A 121 -10.38 -0.04 -1.90
CA VAL A 121 -10.80 1.16 -2.64
C VAL A 121 -11.08 0.77 -4.08
N SER A 122 -12.28 1.09 -4.56
CA SER A 122 -12.70 0.77 -5.92
C SER A 122 -12.66 1.98 -6.86
N ARG A 123 -13.02 3.16 -6.35
CA ARG A 123 -13.11 4.41 -7.14
C ARG A 123 -12.90 5.64 -6.27
N THR A 124 -12.42 6.71 -6.88
CA THR A 124 -12.61 8.07 -6.38
C THR A 124 -13.93 8.59 -6.95
N ILE A 125 -14.84 9.10 -6.11
CA ILE A 125 -16.17 9.59 -6.52
C ILE A 125 -16.34 11.10 -6.39
N TRP A 126 -15.47 11.77 -5.63
CA TRP A 126 -15.42 13.22 -5.54
C TRP A 126 -13.96 13.69 -5.36
N PRO A 127 -13.56 14.83 -5.94
CA PRO A 127 -14.34 15.68 -6.84
C PRO A 127 -14.57 15.02 -8.21
N PRO A 128 -15.63 15.39 -8.96
CA PRO A 128 -16.00 14.70 -10.20
C PRO A 128 -14.90 14.76 -11.26
N ARG A 129 -14.10 15.83 -11.26
CA ARG A 129 -12.93 16.01 -12.14
C ARG A 129 -11.81 15.00 -11.90
N ARG A 130 -11.78 14.34 -10.73
CA ARG A 130 -10.80 13.31 -10.36
C ARG A 130 -11.42 11.92 -10.27
N TRP A 131 -12.59 11.71 -10.89
CA TRP A 131 -13.22 10.40 -10.94
C TRP A 131 -12.29 9.39 -11.61
N ARG A 132 -11.94 8.32 -10.88
CA ARG A 132 -11.03 7.27 -11.34
C ARG A 132 -11.48 5.92 -10.81
N ARG A 133 -11.35 4.88 -11.63
CA ARG A 133 -11.55 3.48 -11.22
C ARG A 133 -10.19 2.81 -11.00
N PHE A 134 -10.13 1.97 -9.98
CA PHE A 134 -8.97 1.16 -9.61
C PHE A 134 -9.24 -0.32 -9.92
#